data_AF-A0A017H6Y2-F1
#
_entry.id   AF-A0A017H6Y2-F1
#
_cell.length_a   1.000
_cell.length_b   1.000
_cell.length_c   1.000
_cell.angle_alpha   90.00
_cell.angle_beta   90.00
_cell.angle_gamma   90.00
#
_symmetry.space_group_name_H-M   'P 1'
#
loop_
_entity.id
_entity.type
_entity.pdbx_description
1 polymer ?
#
loop_
_entity_poly.entity_id
_entity_poly.type
_entity_poly.pdbx_seq_one_letter_code
_entity_poly.pdbx_strand_id
1 'polypeptide(L)' 'MVETRFVMIVGDFSIYTSKSLKDFIYECNKGKNIFFTSDVEQAIKRLSIE' A
#
# COMPACT_ATOMS: atom_id res chain seq x y z
N MET A 1 22.28 5.70 -10.28
CA MET A 1 20.94 5.08 -10.21
C MET A 1 20.51 5.08 -8.76
N VAL A 2 19.50 5.87 -8.40
CA VAL A 2 18.86 5.73 -7.09
C VAL A 2 17.85 4.60 -7.25
N GLU A 3 18.01 3.51 -6.52
CA GLU A 3 17.07 2.39 -6.55
C GLU A 3 15.87 2.75 -5.68
N THR A 4 14.74 3.09 -6.30
CA THR A 4 13.50 3.33 -5.58
C THR A 4 12.93 1.98 -5.15
N ARG A 5 12.83 1.76 -3.84
CA ARG A 5 12.23 0.53 -3.28
C ARG A 5 10.91 0.89 -2.60
N PHE A 6 9.81 0.36 -3.11
CA PHE A 6 8.48 0.46 -2.54
C PHE A 6 7.90 -0.93 -2.27
N VAL A 7 7.07 -1.02 -1.22
CA VAL A 7 6.46 -2.26 -0.72
C VAL A 7 4.96 -2.19 -0.94
N MET A 8 4.40 -3.23 -1.55
CA MET A 8 2.96 -3.42 -1.69
C MET A 8 2.51 -4.48 -0.68
N ILE A 9 1.55 -4.15 0.18
CA ILE A 9 0.96 -5.06 1.16
C ILE A 9 -0.47 -5.35 0.71
N VAL A 10 -0.75 -6.60 0.35
CA VAL A 10 -2.04 -7.00 -0.20
C VAL A 10 -2.85 -7.79 0.82
N GLY A 11 -4.11 -7.39 1.03
CA GLY A 11 -5.02 -8.08 1.93
C GLY A 11 -6.32 -7.33 2.19
N ASP A 12 -7.26 -7.99 2.86
CA ASP A 12 -8.48 -7.35 3.36
C ASP A 12 -8.22 -6.75 4.75
N PHE A 13 -8.13 -5.41 4.80
CA PHE A 13 -7.93 -4.66 6.03
C PHE A 13 -9.23 -4.13 6.63
N SER A 14 -10.39 -4.41 6.01
CA SER A 14 -11.69 -3.91 6.48
C SER A 14 -12.11 -4.49 7.83
N ILE A 15 -11.61 -5.68 8.16
CA ILE A 15 -11.85 -6.38 9.43
C ILE A 15 -11.27 -5.64 10.64
N TYR A 16 -10.28 -4.76 10.42
CA TYR A 16 -9.67 -4.00 11.49
C TYR A 16 -10.46 -2.72 11.78
N THR A 17 -10.93 -2.59 13.01
CA THR A 17 -11.75 -1.45 13.44
C THR A 17 -10.95 -0.30 14.04
N SER A 18 -9.67 -0.53 14.37
CA SER A 18 -8.79 0.47 14.99
C SER A 18 -8.64 1.72 14.11
N LYS A 19 -8.98 2.88 14.67
CA LYS A 19 -8.82 4.18 13.98
C LYS A 19 -7.36 4.43 13.62
N SER A 20 -6.43 4.16 14.55
CA SER A 20 -5.00 4.39 14.32
C SER A 20 -4.46 3.56 13.16
N LEU A 21 -4.91 2.31 12.99
CA LEU A 21 -4.48 1.48 11.86
C LEU A 21 -5.07 1.99 10.54
N LYS A 22 -6.34 2.40 10.53
CA LYS A 22 -6.97 3.00 9.34
C LYS A 22 -6.27 4.28 8.91
N ASP A 23 -5.95 5.16 9.86
CA ASP A 23 -5.23 6.40 9.62
C ASP A 23 -3.81 6.10 9.10
N PHE A 24 -3.11 5.11 9.68
CA PHE A 24 -1.80 4.68 9.20
C PHE A 24 -1.84 4.18 7.74
N ILE A 25 -2.78 3.28 7.42
CA ILE A 25 -2.96 2.76 6.06
C ILE A 25 -3.27 3.91 5.07
N TYR A 26 -4.13 4.84 5.47
CA TYR A 26 -4.52 5.98 4.66
C TYR A 26 -3.33 6.90 4.34
N GLU A 27 -2.52 7.25 5.35
CA GLU A 27 -1.32 8.07 5.15
C GLU A 27 -0.23 7.34 4.37
N CYS A 28 -0.03 6.03 4.58
CA CYS A 28 0.89 5.22 3.77
C CYS A 28 0.50 5.25 2.28
N ASN A 29 -0.78 5.08 1.97
CA ASN A 29 -1.28 5.09 0.60
C ASN A 29 -1.12 6.43 -0.14
N LYS A 30 -0.85 7.53 0.59
CA LYS A 30 -0.48 8.84 0.01
C LYS A 30 1.03 9.06 -0.07
N GLY A 31 1.81 8.22 0.60
CA GLY A 31 3.26 8.25 0.61
C GLY A 31 3.85 7.69 -0.69
N LYS A 32 5.16 7.41 -0.66
CA LYS A 32 5.93 6.96 -1.83
C LYS A 32 6.50 5.54 -1.71
N ASN A 33 6.48 4.96 -0.51
CA ASN A 33 7.28 3.77 -0.20
C ASN A 33 6.46 2.55 0.22
N ILE A 34 5.25 2.73 0.76
CA ILE A 34 4.45 1.62 1.26
C ILE A 34 3.00 1.85 0.85
N PHE A 35 2.41 0.86 0.20
CA PHE A 35 1.02 0.91 -0.22
C PHE A 35 0.27 -0.34 0.20
N PHE A 36 -0.96 -0.13 0.65
CA PHE A 36 -1.91 -1.17 1.03
C PHE A 36 -3.01 -1.24 -0.02
N THR A 37 -3.30 -2.44 -0.49
CA THR A 37 -4.39 -2.70 -1.44
C THR A 37 -5.08 -4.01 -1.13
N SER A 38 -6.35 -4.15 -1.51
CA SER A 38 -7.07 -5.43 -1.45
C SER A 38 -6.89 -6.27 -2.71
N ASP A 39 -6.22 -5.74 -3.74
CA ASP A 39 -6.13 -6.34 -5.07
C ASP A 39 -4.67 -6.51 -5.52
N VAL A 40 -4.31 -7.77 -5.77
CA VAL A 40 -2.98 -8.17 -6.25
C VAL A 40 -2.69 -7.57 -7.63
N GLU A 41 -3.67 -7.49 -8.52
CA GLU A 41 -3.46 -6.93 -9.86
C GLU A 41 -3.12 -5.43 -9.79
N GLN A 42 -3.79 -4.68 -8.90
CA GLN A 42 -3.45 -3.29 -8.66
C GLN A 42 -2.04 -3.12 -8.09
N ALA A 43 -1.60 -4.02 -7.21
CA ALA A 43 -0.23 -4.02 -6.69
C ALA A 43 0.80 -4.22 -7.80
N ILE A 44 0.61 -5.25 -8.65
CA ILE A 44 1.50 -5.55 -9.77
C ILE A 44 1.52 -4.40 -10.76
N LYS A 45 0.35 -3.82 -11.07
CA LYS A 45 0.24 -2.68 -11.98
C LYS A 45 1.04 -1.48 -11.50
N ARG A 46 1.01 -1.17 -10.20
CA ARG A 46 1.83 -0.09 -9.63
C ARG A 46 3.33 -0.40 -9.71
N LEU A 47 3.73 -1.62 -9.39
CA LEU A 47 5.14 -2.05 -9.49
C LEU A 47 5.69 -2.03 -10.92
N SER A 48 4.83 -2.16 -11.93
CA SER A 48 5.25 -2.28 -13.33
C SER A 48 5.27 -0.95 -14.08
N ILE A 49 4.70 0.12 -13.51
CA ILE A 49 4.48 1.41 -14.19
C ILE A 49 5.41 2.53 -13.63
N GLU A 50 5.97 2.36 -12.43
CA GLU A 50 6.95 3.29 -11.84
C GLU A 50 8.41 2.88 -12.06
#